data_AF-Q8WVB3-F1
#
_entry.id   AF-Q8WVB3-F1
#
_cell.length_a   1.000
_cell.length_b   1.000
_cell.length_c   1.000
_cell.angle_alpha   90.00
_cell.angle_beta   90.00
_cell.angle_gamma   90.00
#
_symmetry.space_group_name_H-M   'P 1'
#
loop_
_entity.id
_entity.type
_entity.pdbx_description
1 polymer ?
#
loop_
_entity_poly.entity_id
_entity_poly.type
_entity_poly.pdbx_seq_one_letter_code
_entity_poly.pdbx_strand_id
1 'polypeptide(L)'
;MSGSTPFQMRLVHLDLKGAPPKVSYLSEIFPLFRALGANGLLIEYEDMFPYEGPLRLLRAKYAYSPSEIKEILHLAGLNELEVIPLVQTFGHMEFVLKHTAFAHLREVGSFPCTLNPHEAESLALVGAMIDQVLELHPGAQRLHIGCDEVYYLGEGEASRRWLQQEQNSTGKLCLSHMRAVASGVKARRPSVTPLVWDDMLRDLPEDQLAASGVPQLVEPVLWDYTADLDVHGKVLLMQKYRRCGFPQLWAASAFKGATGPSQAVPPVEHHLRNHVQWLQVAGSGPTDSLQGIILTGWQRYDHYSVLCELLPAGVPSLAACLQLLLRGGFDEDVKAKVENLLGISSLEKTDPVREGAGSFPGSNILALVTQVSLHLRSSVDALLEGNRYVTGWFSPYHRQRKLIHPVMVQHIQPAALSLLAQWSTLVQELEAALQLAFYPDAVEEWLEENVHPSLQRLQALLQDLSEVSAPPLPPTSPGRDVAQDP
;
A
#
# COMPACT_ATOMS: atom_id res chain seq x y z
N MET A 1 -35.74 -5.07 -2.81
CA MET A 1 -35.76 -3.59 -2.73
C MET A 1 -34.37 -3.11 -3.11
N SER A 2 -34.19 -2.35 -4.20
CA SER A 2 -32.91 -1.68 -4.45
C SER A 2 -32.78 -0.52 -3.46
N GLY A 3 -32.48 -0.85 -2.20
CA GLY A 3 -32.19 0.14 -1.18
C GLY A 3 -31.01 0.97 -1.67
N SER A 4 -31.15 2.29 -1.67
CA SER A 4 -30.02 3.19 -1.88
C SER A 4 -28.92 2.81 -0.89
N THR A 5 -27.71 2.58 -1.40
CA THR A 5 -26.53 2.37 -0.56
C THR A 5 -26.42 3.50 0.48
N PRO A 6 -26.08 3.21 1.76
CA PRO A 6 -25.96 4.25 2.78
C PRO A 6 -24.82 5.24 2.49
N PHE A 7 -23.90 4.88 1.59
CA PHE A 7 -22.76 5.71 1.20
C PHE A 7 -23.00 6.40 -0.15
N GLN A 8 -23.24 7.70 -0.13
CA GLN A 8 -23.41 8.48 -1.36
C GLN A 8 -22.13 8.46 -2.21
N MET A 9 -20.98 8.67 -1.57
CA MET A 9 -19.65 8.58 -2.19
C MET A 9 -18.99 7.23 -1.88
N ARG A 10 -18.38 6.61 -2.89
CA ARG A 10 -17.58 5.38 -2.83
C ARG A 10 -16.28 5.68 -3.55
N LEU A 11 -15.26 6.03 -2.76
CA LEU A 11 -13.98 6.49 -3.27
C LEU A 11 -13.00 5.31 -3.31
N VAL A 12 -12.29 5.15 -4.42
CA VAL A 12 -11.14 4.24 -4.48
C VAL A 12 -9.89 5.03 -4.14
N HIS A 13 -9.16 4.62 -3.11
CA HIS A 13 -7.90 5.25 -2.75
C HIS A 13 -6.75 4.64 -3.53
N LEU A 14 -5.90 5.51 -4.05
CA LEU A 14 -4.68 5.19 -4.75
C LEU A 14 -3.52 5.74 -3.92
N ASP A 15 -2.85 4.86 -3.20
CA ASP A 15 -1.56 5.14 -2.57
C ASP A 15 -0.46 5.02 -3.61
N LEU A 16 0.19 6.15 -3.93
CA LEU A 16 1.20 6.24 -4.98
C LEU A 16 2.62 5.97 -4.45
N LYS A 17 2.77 5.61 -3.18
CA LYS A 17 4.06 5.39 -2.53
C LYS A 17 4.77 4.14 -3.06
N GLY A 18 5.83 4.37 -3.82
CA GLY A 18 6.78 3.33 -4.27
C GLY A 18 6.37 2.52 -5.50
N ALA A 19 5.09 2.16 -5.69
CA ALA A 19 4.61 1.54 -6.94
C ALA A 19 3.44 2.31 -7.58
N PRO A 20 3.65 3.58 -7.96
CA PRO A 20 2.64 4.38 -8.64
C PRO A 20 2.33 3.79 -10.03
N PRO A 21 1.05 3.64 -10.40
CA PRO A 21 0.70 3.20 -11.73
C PRO A 21 1.06 4.24 -12.79
N LYS A 22 1.45 3.82 -13.98
CA LYS A 22 1.60 4.71 -15.14
C LYS A 22 0.25 5.30 -15.55
N VAL A 23 0.27 6.51 -16.11
CA VAL A 23 -0.95 7.16 -16.64
C VAL A 23 -1.65 6.28 -17.70
N SER A 24 -0.89 5.54 -18.50
CA SER A 24 -1.45 4.56 -19.45
C SER A 24 -2.31 3.50 -18.75
N TYR A 25 -1.84 2.92 -17.64
CA TYR A 25 -2.61 1.95 -16.88
C TYR A 25 -3.82 2.60 -16.19
N LEU A 26 -3.68 3.83 -15.68
CA LEU A 26 -4.80 4.58 -15.10
C LEU A 26 -5.92 4.82 -16.12
N SER A 27 -5.56 5.08 -17.39
CA SER A 27 -6.53 5.25 -18.49
C SER A 27 -7.37 4.00 -18.77
N GLU A 28 -6.82 2.81 -18.51
CA GLU A 28 -7.51 1.54 -18.68
C GLU A 28 -8.36 1.18 -17.45
N ILE A 29 -7.88 1.49 -16.24
CA ILE A 29 -8.52 1.03 -14.99
C ILE A 29 -9.64 1.96 -14.49
N PHE A 30 -9.60 3.26 -14.77
CA PHE A 30 -10.66 4.20 -14.34
C PHE A 30 -12.06 3.84 -14.90
N PRO A 31 -12.21 3.46 -16.18
CA PRO A 31 -13.48 2.93 -16.69
C PRO A 31 -14.00 1.73 -15.89
N LEU A 32 -13.10 0.83 -15.47
CA LEU A 32 -13.47 -0.33 -14.65
C LEU A 32 -13.94 0.10 -13.25
N PHE A 33 -13.24 1.02 -12.58
CA PHE A 33 -13.67 1.53 -11.27
C PHE A 33 -15.09 2.12 -11.34
N ARG A 34 -15.37 2.92 -12.37
CA ARG A 34 -16.71 3.47 -12.60
C ARG A 34 -17.75 2.36 -12.83
N ALA A 35 -17.45 1.40 -13.69
CA ALA A 35 -18.33 0.26 -13.97
C ALA A 35 -18.61 -0.60 -12.73
N LEU A 36 -17.63 -0.71 -11.82
CA LEU A 36 -17.76 -1.40 -10.53
C LEU A 36 -18.54 -0.61 -9.49
N GLY A 37 -18.81 0.68 -9.70
CA GLY A 37 -19.65 1.50 -8.82
C GLY A 37 -18.95 2.63 -8.09
N ALA A 38 -17.65 2.85 -8.32
CA ALA A 38 -16.96 4.00 -7.77
C ALA A 38 -17.50 5.31 -8.39
N ASN A 39 -17.45 6.38 -7.61
CA ASN A 39 -17.77 7.73 -8.07
C ASN A 39 -16.74 8.78 -7.62
N GLY A 40 -15.59 8.33 -7.12
CA GLY A 40 -14.44 9.18 -6.92
C GLY A 40 -13.18 8.40 -6.55
N LEU A 41 -12.10 9.15 -6.42
CA LEU A 41 -10.75 8.72 -6.12
C LEU A 41 -10.21 9.56 -4.96
N LEU A 42 -9.52 8.91 -4.04
CA LEU A 42 -8.65 9.58 -3.08
C LEU A 42 -7.21 9.30 -3.52
N ILE A 43 -6.46 10.31 -3.95
CA ILE A 43 -5.11 10.12 -4.50
C ILE A 43 -4.09 10.66 -3.52
N GLU A 44 -3.32 9.77 -2.91
CA GLU A 44 -2.21 10.10 -2.02
C GLU A 44 -0.91 10.17 -2.81
N TYR A 45 -0.38 11.38 -2.96
CA TYR A 45 0.72 11.62 -3.89
C TYR A 45 2.11 11.41 -3.30
N GLU A 46 2.35 11.85 -2.06
CA GLU A 46 3.69 11.95 -1.47
C GLU A 46 4.76 12.45 -2.47
N ASP A 47 5.88 11.73 -2.62
CA ASP A 47 6.98 12.08 -3.52
C ASP A 47 6.69 11.85 -5.01
N MET A 48 5.54 11.29 -5.36
CA MET A 48 5.08 11.20 -6.75
C MET A 48 4.44 12.49 -7.27
N PHE A 49 4.20 13.48 -6.41
CA PHE A 49 3.77 14.79 -6.85
C PHE A 49 4.92 15.57 -7.52
N PRO A 50 4.68 16.30 -8.63
CA PRO A 50 5.67 17.21 -9.22
C PRO A 50 5.90 18.47 -8.36
N TYR A 51 6.49 18.35 -7.17
CA TYR A 51 6.84 19.51 -6.34
C TYR A 51 7.89 20.42 -6.97
N GLU A 52 7.64 21.70 -7.15
CA GLU A 52 8.61 22.65 -7.74
C GLU A 52 9.35 23.48 -6.67
N GLY A 53 10.39 24.19 -7.12
CA GLY A 53 11.14 25.13 -6.29
C GLY A 53 11.93 24.44 -5.17
N PRO A 54 11.92 24.96 -3.93
CA PRO A 54 12.60 24.33 -2.80
C PRO A 54 12.11 22.91 -2.50
N LEU A 55 10.87 22.59 -2.87
CA LEU A 55 10.27 21.27 -2.65
C LEU A 55 10.63 20.24 -3.74
N ARG A 56 11.36 20.65 -4.79
CA ARG A 56 11.79 19.74 -5.87
C ARG A 56 12.61 18.55 -5.37
N LEU A 57 13.33 18.72 -4.27
CA LEU A 57 14.12 17.65 -3.65
C LEU A 57 13.26 16.48 -3.14
N LEU A 58 11.96 16.72 -2.91
CA LEU A 58 11.01 15.70 -2.45
C LEU A 58 10.60 14.72 -3.54
N ARG A 59 10.82 15.04 -4.82
CA ARG A 59 10.35 14.21 -5.94
C ARG A 59 11.07 12.86 -5.99
N ALA A 60 10.29 11.80 -6.15
CA ALA A 60 10.79 10.52 -6.61
C ALA A 60 11.39 10.65 -8.03
N LYS A 61 12.27 9.71 -8.39
CA LYS A 61 12.93 9.68 -9.72
C LYS A 61 11.92 9.70 -10.87
N TYR A 62 10.80 9.00 -10.71
CA TYR A 62 9.72 8.90 -11.70
C TYR A 62 8.45 9.65 -11.27
N ALA A 63 8.57 10.70 -10.45
CA ALA A 63 7.44 11.56 -10.09
C ALA A 63 6.67 12.03 -11.34
N TYR A 64 5.34 12.07 -11.24
CA TYR A 64 4.51 12.52 -12.35
C TYR A 64 4.89 13.95 -12.74
N SER A 65 4.82 14.27 -14.02
CA SER A 65 4.90 15.63 -14.52
C SER A 65 3.58 16.39 -14.30
N PRO A 66 3.59 17.74 -14.32
CA PRO A 66 2.35 18.52 -14.28
C PRO A 66 1.37 18.18 -15.41
N SER A 67 1.87 17.77 -16.59
CA SER A 67 1.04 17.26 -17.69
C SER A 67 0.38 15.93 -17.37
N GLU A 68 1.10 15.01 -16.73
CA GLU A 68 0.55 13.72 -16.30
C GLU A 68 -0.52 13.91 -15.22
N ILE A 69 -0.33 14.81 -14.24
CA ILE A 69 -1.38 15.15 -13.27
C ILE A 69 -2.64 15.66 -13.97
N LYS A 70 -2.50 16.58 -14.94
CA LYS A 70 -3.64 17.08 -15.72
C LYS A 70 -4.34 15.96 -16.50
N GLU A 71 -3.58 15.03 -17.06
CA GLU A 71 -4.14 13.88 -17.78
C GLU A 71 -4.87 12.93 -16.84
N ILE A 72 -4.31 12.62 -15.66
CA ILE A 72 -4.99 11.81 -14.63
C ILE A 72 -6.33 12.44 -14.25
N LEU A 73 -6.36 13.76 -14.01
CA LEU A 73 -7.60 14.48 -13.69
C LEU A 73 -8.59 14.48 -14.85
N HIS A 74 -8.10 14.59 -16.09
CA HIS A 74 -8.93 14.50 -17.29
C HIS A 74 -9.58 13.11 -17.43
N LEU A 75 -8.78 12.04 -17.31
CA LEU A 75 -9.23 10.65 -17.37
C LEU A 75 -10.24 10.34 -16.26
N ALA A 76 -10.02 10.82 -15.04
CA ALA A 76 -10.96 10.66 -13.93
C ALA A 76 -12.29 11.38 -14.23
N GLY A 77 -12.23 12.61 -14.73
CA GLY A 77 -13.40 13.39 -15.14
C GLY A 77 -14.21 12.72 -16.26
N LEU A 78 -13.55 12.15 -17.28
CA LEU A 78 -14.20 11.39 -18.35
C LEU A 78 -14.98 10.17 -17.81
N ASN A 79 -14.55 9.62 -16.69
CA ASN A 79 -15.18 8.46 -16.05
C ASN A 79 -16.07 8.84 -14.85
N GLU A 80 -16.43 10.13 -14.70
CA GLU A 80 -17.29 10.63 -13.62
C GLU A 80 -16.76 10.29 -12.21
N LEU A 81 -15.43 10.30 -12.05
CA LEU A 81 -14.75 10.08 -10.78
C LEU A 81 -14.29 11.43 -10.22
N GLU A 82 -14.87 11.86 -9.10
CA GLU A 82 -14.36 13.01 -8.34
C GLU A 82 -12.95 12.70 -7.80
N VAL A 83 -11.98 13.60 -7.96
CA VAL A 83 -10.63 13.41 -7.40
C VAL A 83 -10.45 14.26 -6.15
N ILE A 84 -10.15 13.59 -5.04
CA ILE A 84 -9.74 14.21 -3.78
C ILE A 84 -8.22 13.97 -3.62
N PRO A 85 -7.37 15.00 -3.68
CA PRO A 85 -5.97 14.84 -3.34
C PRO A 85 -5.81 14.60 -1.83
N LEU A 86 -4.86 13.74 -1.46
CA LEU A 86 -4.39 13.55 -0.09
C LEU A 86 -2.95 14.04 0.02
N VAL A 87 -2.71 14.89 1.01
CA VAL A 87 -1.37 15.38 1.39
C VAL A 87 -1.15 15.02 2.85
N GLN A 88 -0.05 14.35 3.15
CA GLN A 88 0.36 14.12 4.53
C GLN A 88 0.88 15.42 5.13
N THR A 89 0.38 15.77 6.32
CA THR A 89 0.66 17.07 6.95
C THR A 89 1.13 17.00 8.38
N PHE A 90 1.29 15.79 8.95
CA PHE A 90 1.72 15.64 10.33
C PHE A 90 2.47 14.33 10.58
N GLY A 91 1.77 13.20 10.46
CA GLY A 91 2.34 11.85 10.39
C GLY A 91 2.65 11.46 8.94
N HIS A 92 3.24 10.28 8.77
CA HIS A 92 3.70 9.74 7.47
C HIS A 92 4.55 10.75 6.65
N MET A 93 5.35 11.55 7.34
CA MET A 93 6.17 12.59 6.74
C MET A 93 7.56 12.08 6.29
N GLU A 94 7.78 10.76 6.23
CA GLU A 94 9.09 10.17 5.92
C GLU A 94 9.63 10.62 4.57
N PHE A 95 8.77 10.74 3.56
CA PHE A 95 9.17 11.21 2.22
C PHE A 95 9.73 12.65 2.25
N VAL A 96 9.37 13.45 3.26
CA VAL A 96 9.87 14.82 3.47
C VAL A 96 11.05 14.83 4.43
N LEU A 97 10.85 14.27 5.61
CA LEU A 97 11.78 14.40 6.73
C LEU A 97 12.98 13.47 6.59
N LYS A 98 13.01 12.51 5.64
CA LYS A 98 14.23 11.75 5.29
C LYS A 98 15.35 12.65 4.76
N HIS A 99 14.99 13.79 4.16
CA HIS A 99 15.96 14.71 3.58
C HIS A 99 16.65 15.56 4.65
N THR A 100 17.98 15.67 4.58
CA THR A 100 18.79 16.48 5.51
C THR A 100 18.32 17.92 5.61
N ALA A 101 17.78 18.49 4.51
CA ALA A 101 17.26 19.85 4.46
C ALA A 101 16.05 20.10 5.37
N PHE A 102 15.31 19.05 5.75
CA PHE A 102 14.11 19.15 6.60
C PHE A 102 14.24 18.33 7.89
N ALA A 103 15.40 17.72 8.15
CA ALA A 103 15.60 16.85 9.30
C ALA A 103 15.47 17.59 10.65
N HIS A 104 15.72 18.91 10.68
CA HIS A 104 15.52 19.74 11.88
C HIS A 104 14.04 19.97 12.21
N LEU A 105 13.12 19.68 11.29
CA LEU A 105 11.67 19.81 11.50
C LEU A 105 11.03 18.53 12.04
N ARG A 106 11.81 17.50 12.40
CA ARG A 106 11.29 16.28 13.01
C ARG A 106 10.88 16.52 14.46
N GLU A 107 9.76 15.94 14.88
CA GLU A 107 9.33 15.93 16.28
C GLU A 107 10.37 15.23 17.16
N VAL A 108 10.77 14.02 16.77
CA VAL A 108 11.89 13.28 17.37
C VAL A 108 13.02 13.20 16.35
N GLY A 109 14.19 13.74 16.66
CA GLY A 109 15.28 13.92 15.68
C GLY A 109 15.70 12.64 14.93
N SER A 110 15.62 11.48 15.56
CA SER A 110 15.93 10.18 14.94
C SER A 110 14.81 9.60 14.06
N PHE A 111 13.58 10.10 14.17
CA PHE A 111 12.41 9.51 13.52
C PHE A 111 11.86 10.46 12.45
N PRO A 112 11.94 10.10 11.16
CA PRO A 112 11.45 10.95 10.07
C PRO A 112 9.94 10.86 9.85
N CYS A 113 9.15 10.35 10.79
CA CYS A 113 7.72 10.09 10.58
C CYS A 113 6.81 11.27 10.96
N THR A 114 7.18 12.07 11.97
CA THR A 114 6.31 13.10 12.55
C THR A 114 6.95 14.48 12.48
N LEU A 115 6.20 15.45 11.96
CA LEU A 115 6.58 16.85 11.88
C LEU A 115 6.50 17.52 13.26
N ASN A 116 7.49 18.34 13.61
CA ASN A 116 7.48 19.14 14.84
C ASN A 116 6.50 20.31 14.69
N PRO A 117 5.41 20.36 15.48
CA PRO A 117 4.37 21.39 15.36
C PRO A 117 4.77 22.74 15.99
N HIS A 118 5.91 22.83 16.69
CA HIS A 118 6.39 24.07 17.31
C HIS A 118 7.20 24.95 16.36
N GLU A 119 7.74 24.38 15.29
CA GLU A 119 8.52 25.13 14.32
C GLU A 119 7.60 25.83 13.30
N ALA A 120 7.70 27.15 13.18
CA ALA A 120 6.90 27.90 12.20
C ALA A 120 7.19 27.45 10.75
N GLU A 121 8.42 27.00 10.49
CA GLU A 121 8.84 26.44 9.20
C GLU A 121 8.08 25.15 8.86
N SER A 122 7.69 24.33 9.85
CA SER A 122 6.87 23.12 9.64
C SER A 122 5.52 23.47 9.00
N LEU A 123 4.82 24.46 9.56
CA LEU A 123 3.53 24.90 9.01
C LEU A 123 3.69 25.58 7.65
N ALA A 124 4.78 26.33 7.44
CA ALA A 124 5.09 26.93 6.15
C ALA A 124 5.36 25.87 5.07
N LEU A 125 6.10 24.81 5.41
CA LEU A 125 6.39 23.67 4.55
C LEU A 125 5.11 22.92 4.15
N VAL A 126 4.26 22.59 5.12
CA VAL A 126 2.95 21.98 4.87
C VAL A 126 2.08 22.88 3.97
N GLY A 127 2.04 24.19 4.27
CA GLY A 127 1.33 25.16 3.45
C GLY A 127 1.82 25.17 2.00
N ALA A 128 3.14 25.16 1.78
CA ALA A 128 3.72 25.13 0.44
C ALA A 128 3.41 23.84 -0.33
N MET A 129 3.41 22.68 0.34
CA MET A 129 3.00 21.41 -0.29
C MET A 129 1.53 21.44 -0.71
N ILE A 130 0.63 21.86 0.18
CA ILE A 130 -0.80 21.98 -0.10
C ILE A 130 -1.06 22.95 -1.25
N ASP A 131 -0.37 24.10 -1.25
CA ASP A 131 -0.55 25.13 -2.27
C ASP A 131 -0.22 24.60 -3.67
N GLN A 132 0.90 23.88 -3.82
CA GLN A 132 1.26 23.28 -5.11
C GLN A 132 0.28 22.17 -5.53
N VAL A 133 -0.18 21.33 -4.59
CA VAL A 133 -1.17 20.28 -4.89
C VAL A 133 -2.50 20.89 -5.35
N LEU A 134 -3.01 21.91 -4.66
CA LEU A 134 -4.25 22.59 -5.02
C LEU A 134 -4.15 23.46 -6.27
N GLU A 135 -2.94 23.89 -6.66
CA GLU A 135 -2.69 24.56 -7.94
C GLU A 135 -2.90 23.59 -9.12
N LEU A 136 -2.46 22.34 -8.99
CA LEU A 136 -2.72 21.30 -10.00
C LEU A 136 -4.11 20.66 -9.89
N HIS A 137 -4.84 20.91 -8.80
CA HIS A 137 -6.24 20.48 -8.59
C HIS A 137 -7.21 21.68 -8.51
N PRO A 138 -7.37 22.48 -9.59
CA PRO A 138 -8.19 23.68 -9.55
C PRO A 138 -9.68 23.39 -9.27
N GLY A 139 -10.17 22.20 -9.63
CA GLY A 139 -11.55 21.77 -9.42
C GLY A 139 -11.83 21.02 -8.10
N ALA A 140 -10.82 20.84 -7.23
CA ALA A 140 -11.01 20.09 -5.98
C ALA A 140 -12.06 20.77 -5.08
N GLN A 141 -13.02 19.97 -4.61
CA GLN A 141 -14.02 20.37 -3.61
C GLN A 141 -13.61 19.94 -2.20
N ARG A 142 -12.74 18.93 -2.10
CA ARG A 142 -12.22 18.38 -0.85
C ARG A 142 -10.71 18.19 -0.96
N LEU A 143 -10.04 18.17 0.18
CA LEU A 143 -8.61 17.86 0.31
C LEU A 143 -8.45 17.01 1.55
N HIS A 144 -7.81 15.86 1.46
CA HIS A 144 -7.47 15.08 2.63
C HIS A 144 -6.11 15.53 3.18
N ILE A 145 -6.05 15.95 4.45
CA ILE A 145 -4.82 16.50 5.07
C ILE A 145 -4.04 15.46 5.89
N GLY A 146 -4.45 14.20 5.87
CA GLY A 146 -3.78 13.10 6.58
C GLY A 146 -3.99 13.24 8.09
N CYS A 147 -2.88 13.48 8.81
CA CYS A 147 -2.78 13.65 10.27
C CYS A 147 -3.04 12.38 11.11
N ASP A 148 -2.83 11.22 10.50
CA ASP A 148 -2.86 9.91 11.13
C ASP A 148 -1.53 9.56 11.83
N GLU A 149 -1.61 8.63 12.79
CA GLU A 149 -0.49 7.84 13.32
C GLU A 149 0.71 8.66 13.86
N VAL A 150 0.46 9.84 14.45
CA VAL A 150 1.52 10.66 15.08
C VAL A 150 1.91 10.16 16.47
N TYR A 151 2.30 8.89 16.55
CA TYR A 151 2.54 8.15 17.80
C TYR A 151 3.62 8.76 18.70
N TYR A 152 4.61 9.46 18.13
CA TYR A 152 5.72 10.08 18.88
C TYR A 152 5.45 11.55 19.26
N LEU A 153 4.24 12.05 19.02
CA LEU A 153 3.89 13.44 19.34
C LEU A 153 4.01 13.70 20.85
N GLY A 154 4.78 14.73 21.21
CA GLY A 154 5.04 15.06 22.62
C GLY A 154 6.40 14.56 23.11
N GLU A 155 7.08 13.72 22.34
CA GLU A 155 8.40 13.19 22.66
C GLU A 155 9.55 14.06 22.12
N GLY A 156 9.26 15.10 21.34
CA GLY A 156 10.25 16.10 20.96
C GLY A 156 10.70 16.94 22.15
N GLU A 157 11.90 17.52 22.09
CA GLU A 157 12.39 18.38 23.18
C GLU A 157 11.51 19.63 23.37
N ALA A 158 11.12 20.28 22.27
CA ALA A 158 10.20 21.42 22.29
C ALA A 158 8.83 21.03 22.88
N SER A 159 8.26 19.92 22.40
CA SER A 159 6.97 19.42 22.86
C SER A 159 6.98 18.99 24.32
N ARG A 160 8.03 18.30 24.79
CA ARG A 160 8.21 17.98 26.21
C ARG A 160 8.24 19.23 27.08
N ARG A 161 8.96 20.28 26.67
CA ARG A 161 8.99 21.55 27.43
C ARG A 161 7.63 22.25 27.41
N TRP A 162 6.91 22.21 26.29
CA TRP A 162 5.58 22.80 26.17
C TRP A 162 4.54 22.06 27.04
N LEU A 163 4.61 20.73 27.07
CA LEU A 163 3.74 19.86 27.88
C LEU A 163 3.97 20.00 29.39
N GLN A 164 5.10 20.54 29.84
CA GLN A 164 5.35 20.84 31.25
C GLN A 164 4.57 22.06 31.77
N GLN A 165 4.03 22.89 30.87
CA GLN A 165 3.23 24.05 31.25
C GLN A 165 1.80 23.60 31.61
N GLU A 166 1.22 24.22 32.64
CA GLU A 166 -0.14 23.89 33.06
C GLU A 166 -1.14 24.03 31.90
N GLN A 167 -2.15 23.15 31.89
CA GLN A 167 -3.22 23.07 30.89
C GLN A 167 -2.82 22.54 29.50
N ASN A 168 -1.54 22.33 29.20
CA ASN A 168 -1.14 21.75 27.93
C ASN A 168 -1.30 20.22 27.93
N SER A 169 -1.63 19.66 26.78
CA SER A 169 -1.71 18.21 26.58
C SER A 169 -1.38 17.85 25.14
N THR A 170 -0.93 16.61 24.91
CA THR A 170 -0.65 16.12 23.55
C THR A 170 -1.86 16.26 22.64
N GLY A 171 -3.06 16.05 23.17
CA GLY A 171 -4.30 16.29 22.44
C GLY A 171 -4.49 17.76 22.02
N LYS A 172 -4.13 18.73 22.87
CA LYS A 172 -4.22 20.16 22.51
C LYS A 172 -3.20 20.50 21.43
N LEU A 173 -2.01 19.91 21.51
CA LEU A 173 -0.97 20.08 20.51
C LEU A 173 -1.43 19.56 19.14
N CYS A 174 -1.97 18.33 19.11
CA CYS A 174 -2.52 17.71 17.92
C CYS A 174 -3.64 18.57 17.30
N LEU A 175 -4.63 18.97 18.10
CA LEU A 175 -5.75 19.80 17.65
C LEU A 175 -5.30 21.19 17.17
N SER A 176 -4.28 21.78 17.81
CA SER A 176 -3.70 23.06 17.39
C SER A 176 -3.07 22.96 16.00
N HIS A 177 -2.30 21.91 15.73
CA HIS A 177 -1.69 21.67 14.42
C HIS A 177 -2.76 21.43 13.35
N MET A 178 -3.70 20.51 13.59
CA MET A 178 -4.81 20.25 12.67
C MET A 178 -5.61 21.51 12.35
N ARG A 179 -5.90 22.35 13.36
CA ARG A 179 -6.59 23.64 13.18
C ARG A 179 -5.78 24.59 12.32
N ALA A 180 -4.46 24.69 12.55
CA ALA A 180 -3.59 25.59 11.80
C ALA A 180 -3.55 25.21 10.31
N VAL A 181 -3.37 23.92 10.01
CA VAL A 181 -3.38 23.39 8.63
C VAL A 181 -4.74 23.63 7.97
N ALA A 182 -5.83 23.22 8.62
CA ALA A 182 -7.18 23.35 8.05
C ALA A 182 -7.60 24.82 7.85
N SER A 183 -7.23 25.70 8.78
CA SER A 183 -7.44 27.15 8.63
C SER A 183 -6.64 27.71 7.46
N GLY A 184 -5.40 27.25 7.26
CA GLY A 184 -4.56 27.62 6.12
C GLY A 184 -5.15 27.18 4.78
N VAL A 185 -5.77 26.01 4.71
CA VAL A 185 -6.52 25.54 3.52
C VAL A 185 -7.72 26.45 3.27
N LYS A 186 -8.58 26.65 4.27
CA LYS A 186 -9.80 27.47 4.15
C LYS A 186 -9.51 28.93 3.82
N ALA A 187 -8.42 29.50 4.32
CA ALA A 187 -8.02 30.88 4.03
C ALA A 187 -7.66 31.07 2.55
N ARG A 188 -7.02 30.09 1.92
CA ARG A 188 -6.59 30.14 0.52
C ARG A 188 -7.65 29.66 -0.46
N ARG A 189 -8.40 28.62 -0.07
CA ARG A 189 -9.46 27.99 -0.89
C ARG A 189 -10.70 27.77 -0.02
N PRO A 190 -11.51 28.82 0.23
CA PRO A 190 -12.67 28.74 1.13
C PRO A 190 -13.67 27.64 0.80
N SER A 191 -13.79 27.28 -0.49
CA SER A 191 -14.69 26.24 -0.99
C SER A 191 -14.19 24.81 -0.79
N VAL A 192 -12.91 24.61 -0.45
CA VAL A 192 -12.34 23.27 -0.25
C VAL A 192 -12.64 22.81 1.17
N THR A 193 -13.18 21.60 1.35
CA THR A 193 -13.37 20.99 2.66
C THR A 193 -12.21 20.04 3.01
N PRO A 194 -11.43 20.34 4.06
CA PRO A 194 -10.45 19.42 4.59
C PRO A 194 -11.08 18.15 5.17
N LEU A 195 -10.56 16.98 4.77
CA LEU A 195 -10.81 15.69 5.40
C LEU A 195 -9.59 15.31 6.26
N VAL A 196 -9.81 14.62 7.37
CA VAL A 196 -8.72 14.20 8.28
C VAL A 196 -8.96 12.77 8.76
N TRP A 197 -7.90 11.97 8.91
CA TRP A 197 -8.03 10.67 9.55
C TRP A 197 -8.39 10.87 11.03
N ASP A 198 -9.27 10.01 11.56
CA ASP A 198 -9.91 10.24 12.85
C ASP A 198 -9.13 9.71 14.07
N ASP A 199 -8.13 8.86 13.86
CA ASP A 199 -7.47 8.07 14.91
C ASP A 199 -6.95 8.93 16.07
N MET A 200 -6.28 10.03 15.74
CA MET A 200 -5.77 10.98 16.74
C MET A 200 -6.87 11.72 17.52
N LEU A 201 -8.13 11.65 17.08
CA LEU A 201 -9.30 12.29 17.72
C LEU A 201 -10.09 11.33 18.62
N ARG A 202 -9.87 10.02 18.52
CA ARG A 202 -10.71 8.98 19.14
C ARG A 202 -10.74 9.07 20.66
N ASP A 203 -9.59 9.30 21.29
CA ASP A 203 -9.46 9.30 22.75
C ASP A 203 -9.50 10.70 23.38
N LEU A 204 -9.66 11.76 22.56
CA LEU A 204 -9.73 13.12 23.07
C LEU A 204 -11.03 13.39 23.84
N PRO A 205 -11.00 14.10 24.99
CA PRO A 205 -12.20 14.52 25.69
C PRO A 205 -13.16 15.35 24.81
N GLU A 206 -14.48 15.13 24.95
CA GLU A 206 -15.48 15.79 24.11
C GLU A 206 -15.44 17.32 24.21
N ASP A 207 -15.22 17.84 25.41
CA ASP A 207 -15.12 19.28 25.71
C ASP A 207 -13.88 19.90 25.04
N GLN A 208 -12.74 19.21 25.10
CA GLN A 208 -11.52 19.63 24.44
C GLN A 208 -11.69 19.65 22.91
N LEU A 209 -12.30 18.60 22.35
CA LEU A 209 -12.54 18.50 20.92
C LEU A 209 -13.53 19.57 20.44
N ALA A 210 -14.63 19.78 21.14
CA ALA A 210 -15.63 20.80 20.83
C ALA A 210 -15.06 22.23 20.90
N ALA A 211 -14.24 22.53 21.91
CA ALA A 211 -13.62 23.85 22.09
C ALA A 211 -12.45 24.14 21.13
N SER A 212 -11.96 23.12 20.41
CA SER A 212 -10.74 23.25 19.59
C SER A 212 -10.91 24.13 18.35
N GLY A 213 -12.13 24.27 17.82
CA GLY A 213 -12.39 24.89 16.52
C GLY A 213 -12.16 23.97 15.31
N VAL A 214 -11.63 22.76 15.52
CA VAL A 214 -11.45 21.74 14.48
C VAL A 214 -12.78 21.26 13.90
N PRO A 215 -13.86 21.03 14.70
CA PRO A 215 -15.12 20.53 14.16
C PRO A 215 -15.80 21.41 13.09
N GLN A 216 -15.49 22.70 13.03
CA GLN A 216 -16.01 23.64 12.03
C GLN A 216 -15.15 23.71 10.77
N LEU A 217 -13.97 23.11 10.79
CA LEU A 217 -12.97 23.25 9.72
C LEU A 217 -12.78 21.97 8.92
N VAL A 218 -12.99 20.79 9.52
CA VAL A 218 -12.65 19.49 8.91
C VAL A 218 -13.78 18.47 9.05
N GLU A 219 -13.76 17.45 8.18
CA GLU A 219 -14.62 16.26 8.28
C GLU A 219 -13.76 15.03 8.61
N PRO A 220 -13.99 14.36 9.76
CA PRO A 220 -13.28 13.14 10.14
C PRO A 220 -13.60 11.94 9.23
N VAL A 221 -12.56 11.18 8.92
CA VAL A 221 -12.61 9.90 8.20
C VAL A 221 -12.30 8.78 9.17
N LEU A 222 -13.34 8.04 9.56
CA LEU A 222 -13.25 6.92 10.49
C LEU A 222 -12.66 5.71 9.79
N TRP A 223 -11.41 5.34 10.10
CA TRP A 223 -10.75 4.20 9.45
C TRP A 223 -10.65 2.96 10.35
N ASP A 224 -10.98 1.79 9.80
CA ASP A 224 -10.80 0.49 10.47
C ASP A 224 -10.83 -0.61 9.42
N TYR A 225 -9.73 -1.37 9.35
CA TYR A 225 -9.50 -2.36 8.29
C TYR A 225 -9.69 -3.80 8.80
N THR A 226 -10.08 -3.98 10.06
CA THR A 226 -10.27 -5.31 10.65
C THR A 226 -11.54 -5.98 10.13
N ALA A 227 -11.49 -7.29 9.88
CA ALA A 227 -12.65 -8.07 9.42
C ALA A 227 -13.75 -8.23 10.48
N ASP A 228 -13.42 -7.92 11.73
CA ASP A 228 -14.24 -8.01 12.94
C ASP A 228 -14.31 -6.67 13.69
N LEU A 229 -14.27 -5.55 12.96
CA LEU A 229 -14.34 -4.20 13.56
C LEU A 229 -15.51 -4.07 14.55
N ASP A 230 -15.27 -3.33 15.63
CA ASP A 230 -16.28 -3.07 16.67
C ASP A 230 -17.37 -2.10 16.16
N VAL A 231 -18.45 -2.66 15.62
CA VAL A 231 -19.59 -1.91 15.10
C VAL A 231 -20.18 -0.98 16.16
N HIS A 232 -20.32 -1.46 17.40
CA HIS A 232 -20.91 -0.66 18.48
C HIS A 232 -20.00 0.51 18.86
N GLY A 233 -18.71 0.27 19.04
CA GLY A 233 -17.71 1.30 19.31
C GLY A 233 -17.66 2.37 18.22
N LYS A 234 -17.73 1.97 16.94
CA LYS A 234 -17.79 2.94 15.82
C LYS A 234 -19.07 3.78 15.83
N VAL A 235 -20.22 3.19 16.14
CA VAL A 235 -21.47 3.96 16.29
C VAL A 235 -21.38 4.97 17.44
N LEU A 236 -20.83 4.57 18.59
CA LEU A 236 -20.59 5.49 19.72
C LEU A 236 -19.62 6.63 19.34
N LEU A 237 -18.59 6.32 18.57
CA LEU A 237 -17.62 7.30 18.08
C LEU A 237 -18.27 8.32 17.12
N MET A 238 -19.12 7.85 16.19
CA MET A 238 -19.90 8.74 15.33
C MET A 238 -20.82 9.67 16.12
N GLN A 239 -21.45 9.16 17.17
CA GLN A 239 -22.29 9.97 18.07
C GLN A 239 -21.44 10.99 18.85
N LYS A 240 -20.25 10.61 19.33
CA LYS A 240 -19.28 11.51 19.96
C LYS A 240 -18.93 12.66 19.03
N TYR A 241 -18.52 12.38 17.79
CA TYR A 241 -18.16 13.43 16.84
C TYR A 241 -19.32 14.37 16.54
N ARG A 242 -20.55 13.86 16.39
CA ARG A 242 -21.73 14.71 16.24
C ARG A 242 -21.96 15.61 17.45
N ARG A 243 -21.80 15.11 18.68
CA ARG A 243 -21.89 15.92 19.91
C ARG A 243 -20.82 17.00 19.98
N CYS A 244 -19.61 16.71 19.51
CA CYS A 244 -18.52 17.68 19.41
C CYS A 244 -18.68 18.72 18.29
N GLY A 245 -19.71 18.58 17.44
CA GLY A 245 -20.04 19.56 16.40
C GLY A 245 -19.49 19.25 15.01
N PHE A 246 -19.01 18.03 14.75
CA PHE A 246 -18.66 17.60 13.38
C PHE A 246 -19.93 17.37 12.57
N PRO A 247 -20.18 18.14 11.49
CA PRO A 247 -21.43 18.07 10.75
C PRO A 247 -21.53 16.82 9.87
N GLN A 248 -20.41 16.37 9.32
CA GLN A 248 -20.30 15.25 8.39
C GLN A 248 -19.12 14.38 8.76
N LEU A 249 -19.26 13.08 8.51
CA LEU A 249 -18.24 12.06 8.75
C LEU A 249 -18.07 11.20 7.50
N TRP A 250 -16.95 10.51 7.43
CA TRP A 250 -16.65 9.53 6.40
C TRP A 250 -16.23 8.21 7.03
N ALA A 251 -16.39 7.11 6.31
CA ALA A 251 -15.84 5.81 6.67
C ALA A 251 -14.63 5.49 5.78
N ALA A 252 -13.70 4.68 6.29
CA ALA A 252 -12.64 4.09 5.51
C ALA A 252 -12.46 2.61 5.84
N SER A 253 -12.63 1.82 4.79
CA SER A 253 -12.39 0.38 4.70
C SER A 253 -11.10 0.15 3.89
N ALA A 254 -10.66 -1.09 3.73
CA ALA A 254 -9.55 -1.43 2.82
C ALA A 254 -9.98 -2.50 1.82
N PHE A 255 -9.51 -2.42 0.57
CA PHE A 255 -9.63 -3.50 -0.43
C PHE A 255 -8.30 -4.20 -0.70
N LYS A 256 -7.18 -3.55 -0.38
CA LYS A 256 -5.82 -4.09 -0.39
C LYS A 256 -4.98 -3.34 0.65
N GLY A 257 -3.82 -3.87 0.98
CA GLY A 257 -3.02 -3.44 2.11
C GLY A 257 -3.71 -3.75 3.43
N ALA A 258 -3.14 -3.29 4.54
CA ALA A 258 -3.69 -3.45 5.90
C ALA A 258 -3.83 -4.90 6.44
N THR A 259 -3.42 -5.91 5.68
CA THR A 259 -3.46 -7.33 6.07
C THR A 259 -2.06 -7.88 6.39
N GLY A 260 -1.03 -7.36 5.72
CA GLY A 260 0.37 -7.59 6.05
C GLY A 260 1.32 -6.74 5.22
N PRO A 261 2.51 -6.37 5.76
CA PRO A 261 3.45 -5.47 5.08
C PRO A 261 4.14 -6.10 3.87
N SER A 262 4.22 -7.43 3.79
CA SER A 262 4.83 -8.17 2.67
C SER A 262 3.84 -9.08 1.92
N GLN A 263 2.53 -8.84 2.11
CA GLN A 263 1.48 -9.59 1.43
C GLN A 263 1.48 -9.26 -0.07
N ALA A 264 1.36 -10.26 -0.93
CA ALA A 264 1.41 -10.08 -2.39
C ALA A 264 0.02 -10.14 -3.06
N VAL A 265 -0.89 -10.92 -2.49
CA VAL A 265 -2.27 -11.10 -2.99
C VAL A 265 -3.26 -10.83 -1.85
N PRO A 266 -4.26 -9.94 -2.04
CA PRO A 266 -5.20 -9.63 -0.97
C PRO A 266 -6.10 -10.81 -0.58
N PRO A 267 -6.35 -11.03 0.71
CA PRO A 267 -7.36 -11.97 1.18
C PRO A 267 -8.77 -11.37 0.99
N VAL A 268 -9.41 -11.64 -0.14
CA VAL A 268 -10.73 -11.08 -0.53
C VAL A 268 -11.79 -11.20 0.58
N GLU A 269 -11.88 -12.35 1.25
CA GLU A 269 -12.85 -12.60 2.33
C GLU A 269 -12.66 -11.66 3.54
N HIS A 270 -11.41 -11.33 3.88
CA HIS A 270 -11.11 -10.36 4.95
C HIS A 270 -11.72 -9.00 4.64
N HIS A 271 -11.48 -8.52 3.41
CA HIS A 271 -11.97 -7.22 2.95
C HIS A 271 -13.51 -7.21 2.80
N LEU A 272 -14.12 -8.29 2.30
CA LEU A 272 -15.58 -8.42 2.25
C LEU A 272 -16.19 -8.32 3.65
N ARG A 273 -15.65 -9.05 4.63
CA ARG A 273 -16.11 -8.99 6.02
C ARG A 273 -15.98 -7.58 6.60
N ASN A 274 -14.85 -6.90 6.39
CA ASN A 274 -14.68 -5.50 6.79
C ASN A 274 -15.78 -4.60 6.21
N HIS A 275 -16.12 -4.75 4.93
CA HIS A 275 -17.19 -3.96 4.29
C HIS A 275 -18.59 -4.30 4.81
N VAL A 276 -18.88 -5.57 5.14
CA VAL A 276 -20.13 -5.95 5.82
C VAL A 276 -20.26 -5.20 7.14
N GLN A 277 -19.20 -5.14 7.94
CA GLN A 277 -19.25 -4.43 9.22
C GLN A 277 -19.45 -2.93 9.03
N TRP A 278 -18.80 -2.31 8.03
CA TRP A 278 -19.03 -0.89 7.71
C TRP A 278 -20.47 -0.60 7.26
N LEU A 279 -21.12 -1.51 6.53
CA LEU A 279 -22.56 -1.41 6.24
C LEU A 279 -23.41 -1.49 7.51
N GLN A 280 -23.05 -2.33 8.48
CA GLN A 280 -23.74 -2.40 9.77
C GLN A 280 -23.55 -1.12 10.61
N VAL A 281 -22.34 -0.55 10.61
CA VAL A 281 -22.05 0.75 11.23
C VAL A 281 -22.92 1.84 10.61
N ALA A 282 -22.97 1.92 9.28
CA ALA A 282 -23.80 2.91 8.59
C ALA A 282 -25.30 2.73 8.84
N GLY A 283 -25.77 1.48 8.93
CA GLY A 283 -27.17 1.16 9.21
C GLY A 283 -27.60 1.34 10.67
N SER A 284 -26.65 1.28 11.62
CA SER A 284 -26.90 1.44 13.06
C SER A 284 -26.56 2.84 13.58
N GLY A 285 -25.80 3.60 12.79
CA GLY A 285 -25.38 4.96 13.09
C GLY A 285 -26.51 5.97 12.92
N PRO A 286 -26.27 7.22 13.33
CA PRO A 286 -27.21 8.30 13.10
C PRO A 286 -27.46 8.52 11.60
N THR A 287 -28.72 8.65 11.18
CA THR A 287 -29.08 8.82 9.76
C THR A 287 -28.31 9.96 9.10
N ASP A 288 -27.87 9.75 7.86
CA ASP A 288 -27.10 10.71 7.04
C ASP A 288 -25.81 11.23 7.72
N SER A 289 -25.16 10.40 8.55
CA SER A 289 -23.88 10.78 9.18
C SER A 289 -22.66 10.55 8.32
N LEU A 290 -22.71 9.52 7.46
CA LEU A 290 -21.58 9.13 6.62
C LEU A 290 -21.85 9.61 5.19
N GLN A 291 -21.09 10.61 4.75
CA GLN A 291 -21.20 11.13 3.39
C GLN A 291 -20.72 10.12 2.35
N GLY A 292 -19.75 9.29 2.74
CA GLY A 292 -19.22 8.24 1.89
C GLY A 292 -18.29 7.28 2.61
N ILE A 293 -17.78 6.35 1.84
CA ILE A 293 -16.76 5.39 2.25
C ILE A 293 -15.58 5.43 1.29
N ILE A 294 -14.38 5.47 1.86
CA ILE A 294 -13.11 5.33 1.14
C ILE A 294 -12.68 3.86 1.23
N LEU A 295 -12.41 3.25 0.09
CA LEU A 295 -11.83 1.92 -0.01
C LEU A 295 -10.32 2.12 -0.17
N THR A 296 -9.60 2.02 0.94
CA THR A 296 -8.14 2.20 1.01
C THR A 296 -7.40 1.08 0.30
N GLY A 297 -6.35 1.48 -0.41
CA GLY A 297 -5.52 0.59 -1.21
C GLY A 297 -4.04 0.84 -0.97
N TRP A 298 -3.58 0.60 0.26
CA TRP A 298 -2.21 0.91 0.69
C TRP A 298 -1.18 0.14 -0.11
N GLN A 299 -0.13 0.82 -0.59
CA GLN A 299 0.92 0.24 -1.43
C GLN A 299 2.15 -0.16 -0.62
N ARG A 300 2.34 0.44 0.56
CA ARG A 300 3.28 0.03 1.61
C ARG A 300 2.87 0.68 2.95
N TYR A 301 3.42 0.24 4.08
CA TYR A 301 2.99 0.69 5.41
C TYR A 301 3.61 2.03 5.81
N ASP A 302 4.86 2.23 5.42
CA ASP A 302 5.59 3.50 5.52
C ASP A 302 6.58 3.61 4.36
N HIS A 303 7.25 4.76 4.23
CA HIS A 303 8.16 5.04 3.12
C HIS A 303 9.46 4.19 3.13
N TYR A 304 9.72 3.41 4.19
CA TYR A 304 10.85 2.49 4.34
C TYR A 304 10.47 1.02 4.22
N SER A 305 9.19 0.68 4.34
CA SER A 305 8.66 -0.67 4.18
C SER A 305 8.63 -1.12 2.72
N VAL A 306 8.58 -2.44 2.49
CA VAL A 306 8.48 -3.04 1.15
C VAL A 306 7.09 -2.84 0.54
N LEU A 307 6.97 -3.05 -0.77
CA LEU A 307 5.69 -3.07 -1.48
C LEU A 307 4.75 -4.19 -1.01
N CYS A 308 3.47 -3.89 -0.86
CA CYS A 308 2.41 -4.87 -0.63
C CYS A 308 1.29 -4.81 -1.69
N GLU A 309 0.81 -5.99 -2.07
CA GLU A 309 -0.41 -6.24 -2.85
C GLU A 309 -0.64 -5.29 -4.04
N LEU A 310 0.27 -5.22 -5.02
CA LEU A 310 0.18 -4.29 -6.17
C LEU A 310 -1.24 -4.07 -6.71
N LEU A 311 -1.59 -2.85 -7.12
CA LEU A 311 -2.95 -2.49 -7.56
C LEU A 311 -3.64 -3.52 -8.48
N PRO A 312 -3.02 -4.06 -9.55
CA PRO A 312 -3.62 -5.12 -10.38
C PRO A 312 -4.03 -6.37 -9.59
N ALA A 313 -3.23 -6.79 -8.60
CA ALA A 313 -3.56 -7.92 -7.72
C ALA A 313 -4.71 -7.58 -6.76
N GLY A 314 -4.92 -6.29 -6.46
CA GLY A 314 -6.02 -5.74 -5.66
C GLY A 314 -7.38 -5.69 -6.37
N VAL A 315 -7.43 -5.75 -7.71
CA VAL A 315 -8.66 -5.48 -8.48
C VAL A 315 -9.82 -6.45 -8.15
N PRO A 316 -9.63 -7.77 -8.01
CA PRO A 316 -10.72 -8.67 -7.64
C PRO A 316 -11.34 -8.34 -6.28
N SER A 317 -10.49 -8.01 -5.29
CA SER A 317 -10.94 -7.59 -3.96
C SER A 317 -11.72 -6.27 -4.03
N LEU A 318 -11.21 -5.28 -4.78
CA LEU A 318 -11.90 -4.01 -5.01
C LEU A 318 -13.28 -4.20 -5.64
N ALA A 319 -13.37 -5.04 -6.68
CA ALA A 319 -14.61 -5.32 -7.37
C ALA A 319 -15.64 -5.97 -6.45
N ALA A 320 -15.20 -6.95 -5.65
CA ALA A 320 -16.05 -7.62 -4.67
C ALA A 320 -16.57 -6.62 -3.62
N CYS A 321 -15.69 -5.79 -3.07
CA CYS A 321 -16.01 -4.77 -2.07
C CYS A 321 -16.98 -3.70 -2.59
N LEU A 322 -16.74 -3.14 -3.79
CA LEU A 322 -17.63 -2.16 -4.41
C LEU A 322 -19.02 -2.74 -4.71
N GLN A 323 -19.09 -3.97 -5.25
CA GLN A 323 -20.38 -4.61 -5.52
C GLN A 323 -21.14 -4.93 -4.23
N LEU A 324 -20.45 -5.36 -3.17
CA LEU A 324 -21.05 -5.54 -1.84
C LEU A 324 -21.69 -4.23 -1.35
N LEU A 325 -20.97 -3.11 -1.41
CA LEU A 325 -21.48 -1.80 -0.98
C LEU A 325 -22.68 -1.30 -1.81
N LEU A 326 -22.68 -1.60 -3.11
CA LEU A 326 -23.79 -1.23 -4.01
C LEU A 326 -25.05 -2.05 -3.77
N ARG A 327 -24.89 -3.33 -3.40
CA ARG A 327 -26.01 -4.28 -3.28
C ARG A 327 -26.50 -4.46 -1.85
N GLY A 328 -25.70 -4.04 -0.87
CA GLY A 328 -25.95 -4.24 0.55
C GLY A 328 -25.63 -5.66 1.03
N GLY A 329 -24.90 -6.44 0.23
CA GLY A 329 -24.57 -7.84 0.47
C GLY A 329 -23.78 -8.46 -0.68
N PHE A 330 -23.20 -9.64 -0.46
CA PHE A 330 -22.37 -10.35 -1.43
C PHE A 330 -22.75 -11.83 -1.49
N ASP A 331 -23.89 -12.10 -2.14
CA ASP A 331 -24.36 -13.46 -2.40
C ASP A 331 -23.75 -14.03 -3.69
N GLU A 332 -24.09 -15.28 -4.03
CA GLU A 332 -23.60 -15.97 -5.22
C GLU A 332 -23.94 -15.24 -6.54
N ASP A 333 -25.05 -14.50 -6.60
CA ASP A 333 -25.43 -13.73 -7.79
C ASP A 333 -24.52 -12.51 -7.97
N VAL A 334 -24.20 -11.82 -6.86
CA VAL A 334 -23.24 -10.70 -6.86
C VAL A 334 -21.83 -11.20 -7.18
N LYS A 335 -21.42 -12.33 -6.59
CA LYS A 335 -20.14 -12.98 -6.87
C LYS A 335 -19.98 -13.35 -8.34
N ALA A 336 -20.96 -14.05 -8.92
CA ALA A 336 -20.95 -14.41 -10.33
C ALA A 336 -20.92 -13.17 -11.23
N LYS A 337 -21.58 -12.08 -10.84
CA LYS A 337 -21.51 -10.81 -11.58
C LYS A 337 -20.10 -10.20 -11.55
N VAL A 338 -19.42 -10.22 -10.42
CA VAL A 338 -18.02 -9.76 -10.31
C VAL A 338 -17.10 -10.61 -11.18
N GLU A 339 -17.21 -11.92 -11.08
CA GLU A 339 -16.41 -12.87 -11.86
C GLU A 339 -16.58 -12.64 -13.36
N ASN A 340 -17.83 -12.48 -13.81
CA ASN A 340 -18.13 -12.16 -15.21
C ASN A 340 -17.59 -10.78 -15.65
N LEU A 341 -17.69 -9.74 -14.81
CA LEU A 341 -17.16 -8.41 -15.11
C LEU A 341 -15.64 -8.40 -15.25
N LEU A 342 -14.96 -9.22 -14.45
CA LEU A 342 -13.51 -9.33 -14.45
C LEU A 342 -12.99 -10.42 -15.42
N GLY A 343 -13.87 -11.27 -15.95
CA GLY A 343 -13.51 -12.40 -16.81
C GLY A 343 -12.71 -13.49 -16.10
N ILE A 344 -12.83 -13.60 -14.77
CA ILE A 344 -12.14 -14.60 -13.94
C ILE A 344 -13.08 -15.77 -13.62
N SER A 345 -12.52 -16.95 -13.36
CA SER A 345 -13.26 -18.17 -13.00
C SER A 345 -13.77 -18.18 -11.55
N SER A 346 -13.05 -17.53 -10.64
CA SER A 346 -13.20 -17.70 -9.20
C SER A 346 -12.51 -16.55 -8.46
N LEU A 347 -13.22 -15.93 -7.52
CA LEU A 347 -12.64 -14.93 -6.60
C LEU A 347 -11.78 -15.52 -5.46
N GLU A 348 -12.02 -16.79 -5.09
CA GLU A 348 -11.42 -17.40 -3.88
C GLU A 348 -10.16 -18.21 -4.17
N LYS A 349 -10.02 -18.64 -5.42
CA LYS A 349 -8.94 -19.49 -5.90
C LYS A 349 -8.58 -18.99 -7.28
N THR A 350 -7.47 -18.30 -7.39
CA THR A 350 -6.77 -18.17 -8.65
C THR A 350 -5.75 -19.29 -8.65
N ASP A 351 -6.07 -20.43 -9.26
CA ASP A 351 -5.02 -21.28 -9.84
C ASP A 351 -4.82 -20.79 -11.28
N PRO A 352 -3.99 -19.75 -11.49
CA PRO A 352 -3.87 -19.10 -12.79
C PRO A 352 -3.46 -20.07 -13.90
N VAL A 353 -2.83 -21.20 -13.55
CA VAL A 353 -2.40 -22.22 -14.51
C VAL A 353 -3.61 -22.90 -15.17
N ARG A 354 -4.72 -23.06 -14.46
CA ARG A 354 -5.91 -23.77 -14.95
C ARG A 354 -7.03 -22.86 -15.42
N GLU A 355 -7.08 -21.66 -14.87
CA GLU A 355 -8.32 -20.89 -14.83
C GLU A 355 -8.30 -19.61 -15.68
N GLY A 356 -7.13 -19.24 -16.24
CA GLY A 356 -6.96 -18.03 -17.04
C GLY A 356 -6.83 -16.77 -16.17
N ALA A 357 -6.23 -15.73 -16.74
CA ALA A 357 -5.81 -14.55 -15.98
C ALA A 357 -6.96 -13.56 -15.63
N GLY A 358 -8.10 -13.65 -16.31
CA GLY A 358 -9.09 -12.57 -16.34
C GLY A 358 -9.05 -11.77 -17.65
N SER A 359 -9.98 -10.81 -17.80
CA SER A 359 -10.05 -9.88 -18.93
C SER A 359 -9.92 -8.40 -18.52
N PHE A 360 -9.70 -8.12 -17.24
CA PHE A 360 -9.53 -6.75 -16.73
C PHE A 360 -8.09 -6.23 -16.92
N PRO A 361 -7.85 -4.90 -16.93
CA PRO A 361 -6.51 -4.34 -17.05
C PRO A 361 -5.58 -4.78 -15.91
N GLY A 362 -4.49 -5.48 -16.25
CA GLY A 362 -3.55 -6.04 -15.28
C GLY A 362 -3.89 -7.44 -14.75
N SER A 363 -4.88 -8.11 -15.34
CA SER A 363 -5.22 -9.52 -15.10
C SER A 363 -4.02 -10.47 -15.21
N ASN A 364 -3.16 -10.28 -16.21
CA ASN A 364 -1.91 -11.01 -16.36
C ASN A 364 -0.94 -10.80 -15.18
N ILE A 365 -0.84 -9.58 -14.64
CA ILE A 365 -0.04 -9.29 -13.45
C ILE A 365 -0.60 -10.07 -12.26
N LEU A 366 -1.91 -10.04 -12.02
CA LEU A 366 -2.53 -10.85 -10.95
C LEU A 366 -2.17 -12.33 -11.09
N ALA A 367 -2.31 -12.90 -12.29
CA ALA A 367 -2.02 -14.31 -12.54
C ALA A 367 -0.56 -14.66 -12.23
N LEU A 368 0.39 -13.86 -12.73
CA LEU A 368 1.83 -14.10 -12.55
C LEU A 368 2.26 -13.87 -11.09
N VAL A 369 1.75 -12.82 -10.43
CA VAL A 369 1.99 -12.55 -8.99
C VAL A 369 1.44 -13.69 -8.14
N THR A 370 0.24 -14.21 -8.45
CA THR A 370 -0.36 -15.35 -7.76
C THR A 370 0.50 -16.60 -7.93
N GLN A 371 0.95 -16.88 -9.15
CA GLN A 371 1.78 -18.05 -9.44
C GLN A 371 3.13 -18.01 -8.70
N VAL A 372 3.78 -16.84 -8.64
CA VAL A 372 4.98 -16.63 -7.81
C VAL A 372 4.64 -16.88 -6.34
N SER A 373 3.57 -16.23 -5.87
CA SER A 373 3.31 -16.08 -4.44
C SER A 373 2.80 -17.34 -3.77
N LEU A 374 1.93 -18.10 -4.46
CA LEU A 374 1.21 -19.26 -3.92
C LEU A 374 1.77 -20.61 -4.39
N HIS A 375 2.60 -20.64 -5.44
CA HIS A 375 3.06 -21.90 -6.04
C HIS A 375 4.58 -22.01 -6.16
N LEU A 376 5.23 -21.07 -6.84
CA LEU A 376 6.65 -21.23 -7.15
C LEU A 376 7.56 -21.07 -5.93
N ARG A 377 7.31 -20.07 -5.07
CA ARG A 377 8.09 -19.91 -3.82
C ARG A 377 8.00 -21.16 -2.94
N SER A 378 6.78 -21.64 -2.68
CA SER A 378 6.56 -22.87 -1.91
C SER A 378 7.15 -24.12 -2.57
N SER A 379 7.25 -24.16 -3.90
CA SER A 379 7.90 -25.27 -4.60
C SER A 379 9.42 -25.28 -4.42
N VAL A 380 10.04 -24.10 -4.32
CA VAL A 380 11.47 -23.96 -3.99
C VAL A 380 11.71 -24.39 -2.55
N ASP A 381 10.87 -23.95 -1.61
CA ASP A 381 10.95 -24.38 -0.20
C ASP A 381 10.73 -25.89 -0.06
N ALA A 382 9.73 -26.45 -0.75
CA ALA A 382 9.49 -27.89 -0.76
C ALA A 382 10.67 -28.69 -1.32
N LEU A 383 11.40 -28.15 -2.31
CA LEU A 383 12.62 -28.78 -2.81
C LEU A 383 13.77 -28.66 -1.81
N LEU A 384 14.02 -27.48 -1.25
CA LEU A 384 15.21 -27.22 -0.43
C LEU A 384 15.08 -27.74 1.01
N GLU A 385 13.88 -27.72 1.55
CA GLU A 385 13.58 -27.99 2.96
C GLU A 385 12.69 -29.22 3.13
N GLY A 386 11.86 -29.55 2.14
CA GLY A 386 10.95 -30.70 2.18
C GLY A 386 11.50 -31.97 1.51
N ASN A 387 12.40 -31.85 0.54
CA ASN A 387 12.85 -33.00 -0.25
C ASN A 387 13.86 -33.85 0.55
N ARG A 388 13.49 -35.11 0.82
CA ARG A 388 14.32 -36.05 1.60
C ARG A 388 15.73 -36.26 1.05
N TYR A 389 15.94 -36.15 -0.26
CA TYR A 389 17.26 -36.33 -0.86
C TYR A 389 18.15 -35.11 -0.62
N VAL A 390 17.58 -33.91 -0.71
CA VAL A 390 18.28 -32.66 -0.35
C VAL A 390 18.56 -32.64 1.15
N THR A 391 17.56 -32.82 2.00
CA THR A 391 17.73 -32.72 3.45
C THR A 391 18.54 -33.87 4.04
N GLY A 392 18.49 -35.07 3.44
CA GLY A 392 19.21 -36.25 3.93
C GLY A 392 20.63 -36.42 3.37
N TRP A 393 20.85 -36.17 2.07
CA TRP A 393 22.13 -36.46 1.39
C TRP A 393 22.83 -35.24 0.81
N PHE A 394 22.18 -34.08 0.82
CA PHE A 394 22.78 -32.83 0.35
C PHE A 394 22.43 -31.63 1.23
N SER A 395 22.39 -31.88 2.54
CA SER A 395 22.13 -30.87 3.57
C SER A 395 23.25 -29.81 3.61
N PRO A 396 23.10 -28.71 4.37
CA PRO A 396 24.17 -27.72 4.52
C PRO A 396 25.54 -28.33 4.93
N TYR A 397 25.54 -29.38 5.77
CA TYR A 397 26.75 -30.11 6.16
C TYR A 397 27.49 -30.74 4.96
N HIS A 398 26.72 -31.36 4.07
CA HIS A 398 27.21 -32.05 2.87
C HIS A 398 27.67 -31.07 1.79
N ARG A 399 26.86 -30.03 1.52
CA ARG A 399 27.17 -28.95 0.57
C ARG A 399 28.47 -28.23 0.92
N GLN A 400 28.66 -27.90 2.20
CA GLN A 400 29.90 -27.26 2.68
C GLN A 400 31.15 -28.12 2.43
N ARG A 401 31.02 -29.45 2.48
CA ARG A 401 32.12 -30.41 2.28
C ARG A 401 32.22 -30.93 0.85
N LYS A 402 31.32 -30.49 -0.04
CA LYS A 402 31.23 -30.97 -1.43
C LYS A 402 31.11 -32.51 -1.48
N LEU A 403 30.28 -33.06 -0.59
CA LEU A 403 30.01 -34.49 -0.47
C LEU A 403 28.56 -34.78 -0.88
N ILE A 404 28.36 -35.75 -1.75
CA ILE A 404 27.04 -36.33 -2.04
C ILE A 404 27.24 -37.74 -2.58
N HIS A 405 26.31 -38.64 -2.32
CA HIS A 405 26.28 -39.92 -3.03
C HIS A 405 25.85 -39.68 -4.49
N PRO A 406 26.63 -40.06 -5.52
CA PRO A 406 26.35 -39.69 -6.92
C PRO A 406 24.94 -40.03 -7.42
N VAL A 407 24.36 -41.15 -6.98
CA VAL A 407 22.96 -41.51 -7.30
C VAL A 407 21.95 -40.47 -6.84
N MET A 408 22.21 -39.78 -5.71
CA MET A 408 21.29 -38.78 -5.17
C MET A 408 21.24 -37.52 -6.05
N VAL A 409 22.29 -37.24 -6.83
CA VAL A 409 22.27 -36.14 -7.82
C VAL A 409 21.13 -36.36 -8.83
N GLN A 410 20.91 -37.60 -9.27
CA GLN A 410 19.84 -37.94 -10.23
C GLN A 410 18.42 -37.74 -9.66
N HIS A 411 18.28 -37.68 -8.34
CA HIS A 411 17.00 -37.40 -7.68
C HIS A 411 16.77 -35.91 -7.39
N ILE A 412 17.84 -35.11 -7.30
CA ILE A 412 17.76 -33.68 -6.93
C ILE A 412 17.80 -32.80 -8.18
N GLN A 413 18.79 -33.04 -9.07
CA GLN A 413 19.10 -32.13 -10.18
C GLN A 413 17.93 -31.95 -11.17
N PRO A 414 17.19 -33.00 -11.59
CA PRO A 414 16.08 -32.80 -12.53
C PRO A 414 14.96 -31.91 -11.97
N ALA A 415 14.64 -32.06 -10.68
CA ALA A 415 13.64 -31.24 -10.01
C ALA A 415 14.11 -29.78 -9.91
N ALA A 416 15.37 -29.56 -9.55
CA ALA A 416 15.97 -28.22 -9.48
C ALA A 416 16.00 -27.52 -10.85
N LEU A 417 16.43 -28.23 -11.91
CA LEU A 417 16.46 -27.70 -13.27
C LEU A 417 15.06 -27.42 -13.82
N SER A 418 14.08 -28.28 -13.52
CA SER A 418 12.69 -28.06 -13.92
C SER A 418 12.10 -26.82 -13.27
N LEU A 419 12.32 -26.63 -11.96
CA LEU A 419 11.90 -25.42 -11.27
C LEU A 419 12.60 -24.18 -11.83
N LEU A 420 13.90 -24.27 -12.13
CA LEU A 420 14.65 -23.13 -12.66
C LEU A 420 14.09 -22.70 -14.01
N ALA A 421 13.79 -23.65 -14.89
CA ALA A 421 13.17 -23.36 -16.19
C ALA A 421 11.80 -22.69 -16.05
N GLN A 422 10.96 -23.17 -15.11
CA GLN A 422 9.65 -22.56 -14.83
C GLN A 422 9.79 -21.11 -14.35
N TRP A 423 10.72 -20.85 -13.42
CA TRP A 423 11.00 -19.50 -12.97
C TRP A 423 11.54 -18.61 -14.10
N SER A 424 12.47 -19.09 -14.92
CA SER A 424 13.05 -18.28 -16.00
C SER A 424 12.01 -17.81 -17.01
N THR A 425 11.05 -18.66 -17.40
CA THR A 425 9.94 -18.27 -18.28
C THR A 425 9.03 -17.27 -17.58
N LEU A 426 8.61 -17.57 -16.35
CA LEU A 426 7.68 -16.71 -15.63
C LEU A 426 8.24 -15.30 -15.39
N VAL A 427 9.52 -15.19 -15.02
CA VAL A 427 10.13 -13.90 -14.68
C VAL A 427 10.17 -12.97 -15.87
N GLN A 428 10.42 -13.49 -17.08
CA GLN A 428 10.39 -12.68 -18.30
C GLN A 428 8.97 -12.16 -18.59
N GLU A 429 7.95 -13.00 -18.43
CA GLU A 429 6.55 -12.61 -18.63
C GLU A 429 6.09 -11.61 -17.56
N LEU A 430 6.48 -11.83 -16.31
CA LEU A 430 6.14 -10.98 -15.18
C LEU A 430 6.79 -9.61 -15.27
N GLU A 431 8.08 -9.55 -15.59
CA GLU A 431 8.78 -8.29 -15.80
C GLU A 431 8.12 -7.46 -16.92
N ALA A 432 7.83 -8.10 -18.06
CA ALA A 432 7.15 -7.45 -19.17
C ALA A 432 5.74 -6.95 -18.77
N ALA A 433 4.97 -7.75 -18.02
CA ALA A 433 3.64 -7.38 -17.54
C ALA A 433 3.70 -6.21 -16.56
N LEU A 434 4.60 -6.25 -15.57
CA LEU A 434 4.80 -5.18 -14.60
C LEU A 434 5.25 -3.88 -15.27
N GLN A 435 6.12 -3.94 -16.27
CA GLN A 435 6.57 -2.77 -17.03
C GLN A 435 5.45 -2.06 -17.80
N LEU A 436 4.33 -2.73 -18.11
CA LEU A 436 3.16 -2.07 -18.71
C LEU A 436 2.43 -1.16 -17.69
N ALA A 437 2.40 -1.57 -16.42
CA ALA A 437 1.65 -0.88 -15.37
C ALA A 437 2.52 0.07 -14.52
N PHE A 438 3.80 -0.24 -14.31
CA PHE A 438 4.66 0.42 -13.33
C PHE A 438 5.98 0.92 -13.93
N TYR A 439 6.63 1.83 -13.21
CA TYR A 439 7.95 2.37 -13.55
C TYR A 439 9.09 1.40 -13.15
N PRO A 440 10.28 1.50 -13.78
CA PRO A 440 11.34 0.49 -13.62
C PRO A 440 11.78 0.21 -12.17
N ASP A 441 11.80 1.22 -11.30
CA ASP A 441 12.17 1.06 -9.88
C ASP A 441 11.18 0.19 -9.10
N ALA A 442 9.88 0.39 -9.31
CA ALA A 442 8.85 -0.45 -8.71
C ALA A 442 8.92 -1.92 -9.21
N VAL A 443 9.27 -2.11 -10.48
CA VAL A 443 9.47 -3.47 -11.05
C VAL A 443 10.69 -4.14 -10.44
N GLU A 444 11.81 -3.42 -10.35
CA GLU A 444 13.05 -3.88 -9.73
C GLU A 444 12.83 -4.28 -8.28
N GLU A 445 12.27 -3.39 -7.45
CA GLU A 445 11.98 -3.67 -6.03
C GLU A 445 11.09 -4.91 -5.87
N TRP A 446 10.03 -5.02 -6.66
CA TRP A 446 9.11 -6.17 -6.54
C TRP A 446 9.80 -7.50 -6.88
N LEU A 447 10.62 -7.53 -7.94
CA LEU A 447 11.39 -8.71 -8.34
C LEU A 447 12.48 -9.06 -7.31
N GLU A 448 13.18 -8.06 -6.78
CA GLU A 448 14.20 -8.24 -5.74
C GLU A 448 13.64 -8.85 -4.46
N GLU A 449 12.43 -8.46 -4.06
CA GLU A 449 11.79 -8.98 -2.85
C GLU A 449 11.14 -10.36 -3.08
N ASN A 450 10.46 -10.56 -4.21
CA ASN A 450 9.57 -11.72 -4.39
C ASN A 450 10.15 -12.86 -5.25
N VAL A 451 11.13 -12.56 -6.10
CA VAL A 451 11.65 -13.51 -7.10
C VAL A 451 13.10 -13.89 -6.79
N HIS A 452 13.97 -12.89 -6.64
CA HIS A 452 15.41 -13.11 -6.53
C HIS A 452 15.82 -14.05 -5.38
N PRO A 453 15.23 -13.99 -4.17
CA PRO A 453 15.63 -14.87 -3.07
C PRO A 453 15.42 -16.36 -3.41
N SER A 454 14.31 -16.69 -4.08
CA SER A 454 14.02 -18.07 -4.51
C SER A 454 14.96 -18.52 -5.62
N LEU A 455 15.18 -17.67 -6.63
CA LEU A 455 16.10 -17.95 -7.73
C LEU A 455 17.54 -18.16 -7.25
N GLN A 456 18.05 -17.29 -6.38
CA GLN A 456 19.41 -17.38 -5.83
C GLN A 456 19.62 -18.69 -5.07
N ARG A 457 18.65 -19.10 -4.23
CA ARG A 457 18.70 -20.37 -3.49
C ARG A 457 18.73 -21.57 -4.43
N LEU A 458 17.92 -21.55 -5.49
CA LEU A 458 17.86 -22.60 -6.50
C LEU A 458 19.16 -22.69 -7.32
N GLN A 459 19.70 -21.54 -7.74
CA GLN A 459 20.98 -21.46 -8.45
C GLN A 459 22.13 -21.95 -7.58
N ALA A 460 22.16 -21.59 -6.29
CA ALA A 460 23.17 -22.07 -5.34
C ALA A 460 23.13 -23.60 -5.18
N LEU A 461 21.93 -24.20 -5.11
CA LEU A 461 21.78 -25.66 -5.08
C LEU A 461 22.39 -26.31 -6.35
N LEU A 462 22.05 -25.76 -7.53
CA LEU A 462 22.53 -26.28 -8.80
C LEU A 462 24.04 -26.11 -8.98
N GLN A 463 24.59 -24.98 -8.52
CA GLN A 463 26.03 -24.76 -8.48
C GLN A 463 26.72 -25.80 -7.61
N ASP A 464 26.25 -26.02 -6.39
CA ASP A 464 26.83 -27.02 -5.49
C ASP A 464 26.77 -28.44 -6.11
N LEU A 465 25.66 -28.80 -6.77
CA LEU A 465 25.53 -30.08 -7.49
C LEU A 465 26.54 -30.20 -8.65
N SER A 466 26.80 -29.11 -9.36
CA SER A 466 27.76 -29.09 -10.46
C SER A 466 29.21 -29.29 -9.97
N GLU A 467 29.57 -28.67 -8.84
CA GLU A 467 30.90 -28.76 -8.26
C GLU A 467 31.22 -30.15 -7.71
N VAL A 468 30.24 -30.87 -7.16
CA VAL A 468 30.41 -32.27 -6.71
C VAL A 468 30.36 -33.30 -7.83
N SER A 469 29.79 -32.93 -8.99
CA SER A 469 29.70 -33.81 -10.17
C SER A 469 30.89 -33.66 -11.12
N ALA A 470 31.71 -32.61 -10.95
CA ALA A 470 32.94 -32.46 -11.71
C ALA A 470 33.95 -33.55 -11.32
N PRO A 471 34.60 -34.23 -12.29
CA PRO A 471 35.64 -35.20 -11.97
C PRO A 471 36.77 -34.51 -11.19
N PRO A 472 37.38 -35.17 -10.18
CA PRO A 472 38.47 -34.56 -9.43
C PRO A 472 39.58 -34.14 -10.39
N LEU A 473 40.03 -32.89 -10.26
CA LEU A 473 41.21 -32.40 -10.99
C LEU A 473 42.37 -33.38 -10.72
N PRO A 474 43.13 -33.79 -11.76
CA PRO A 474 44.28 -34.65 -11.55
C PRO A 474 45.24 -33.95 -10.57
N PRO A 475 45.88 -34.69 -9.65
CA PRO A 475 46.83 -34.10 -8.73
C PRO A 475 47.92 -33.39 -9.55
N THR A 476 48.13 -32.10 -9.28
CA THR A 476 49.30 -31.38 -9.79
C THR A 476 50.53 -32.04 -9.16
N SER A 477 51.20 -32.90 -9.92
CA SER A 477 52.48 -33.47 -9.52
C SER A 477 53.43 -32.32 -9.16
N PRO A 478 54.03 -32.30 -7.97
CA PRO A 478 55.06 -31.34 -7.66
C PRO A 478 56.22 -31.56 -8.63
N GLY A 479 56.75 -30.46 -9.17
CA GLY A 479 57.85 -30.47 -10.14
C GLY A 479 58.98 -31.36 -9.65
N ARG A 480 59.44 -32.26 -10.52
CA ARG A 480 60.72 -32.94 -10.33
C ARG A 480 61.81 -31.89 -10.46
N ASP A 481 62.34 -31.46 -9.31
CA ASP A 481 63.67 -30.89 -9.22
C ASP A 481 64.65 -31.89 -9.83
N VAL A 482 65.37 -31.40 -10.84
CA VAL A 482 66.40 -32.12 -11.56
C VAL A 482 67.65 -32.11 -10.70
N ALA A 483 67.91 -33.28 -10.09
CA ALA A 483 69.22 -33.89 -9.86
C ALA A 483 70.38 -33.01 -9.34
N GLN A 484 70.71 -33.20 -8.05
CA GLN A 484 72.09 -33.22 -7.56
C GLN A 484 72.22 -34.27 -6.44
N ASP A 485 73.14 -35.24 -6.62
CA ASP A 485 73.96 -35.83 -5.55
C ASP A 485 74.98 -36.82 -6.15
N PRO A 486 76.21 -36.96 -5.63
CA PRO A 486 76.92 -36.16 -4.62
C PRO A 486 77.99 -35.20 -5.19
#